data_AF-A0A4Y2UE08-F1
#
_entry.id   AF-A0A4Y2UE08-F1
#
_cell.length_a   1.000
_cell.length_b   1.000
_cell.length_c   1.000
_cell.angle_alpha   90.00
_cell.angle_beta   90.00
_cell.angle_gamma   90.00
#
_symmetry.space_group_name_H-M   'P 1'
#
loop_
_entity.id
_entity.type
_entity.pdbx_description
1 polymer ?
#
loop_
_entity_poly.entity_id
_entity_poly.type
_entity_poly.pdbx_seq_one_letter_code
_entity_poly.pdbx_strand_id
1 'polypeptide(L)'
;MDILMLKEGKGKFKDRFYSSKDLRNSKLMIECKKSILFLHTISGCDTTLGFYGKRKLQAVQLFNHSKYLQDIPEIFNNPKSTYTEIERGERFIIKLYSNTKKVA
;
A
#
# COMPACT_ATOMS: atom_id res chain seq x y z
N MET A 1 -13.71 -19.43 5.58
CA MET A 1 -12.92 -19.85 4.41
C MET A 1 -11.55 -19.19 4.48
N ASP A 2 -10.48 -19.94 4.22
CA ASP A 2 -9.12 -19.42 4.12
C ASP A 2 -8.64 -19.58 2.67
N ILE A 3 -7.97 -18.57 2.13
CA ILE A 3 -7.43 -18.60 0.77
C ILE A 3 -5.92 -18.75 0.88
N LEU A 4 -5.35 -19.74 0.19
CA LEU A 4 -3.91 -19.94 0.11
C LEU A 4 -3.37 -19.38 -1.21
N MET A 5 -2.31 -18.58 -1.14
CA MET A 5 -1.59 -18.02 -2.27
C MET A 5 -0.20 -18.68 -2.33
N LEU A 6 0.07 -19.40 -3.42
CA LEU A 6 1.40 -19.94 -3.71
C LEU A 6 2.27 -18.84 -4.30
N LYS A 7 3.38 -18.52 -3.63
CA LYS A 7 4.48 -17.77 -4.21
C LYS A 7 5.55 -18.75 -4.64
N GLU A 8 5.67 -18.94 -5.95
CA GLU A 8 6.75 -19.73 -6.53
C GLU A 8 8.11 -19.15 -6.15
N GLY A 9 9.00 -20.06 -5.78
CA GLY A 9 10.40 -19.79 -5.52
C GLY A 9 11.11 -19.30 -6.78
N LYS A 10 12.15 -18.48 -6.60
CA LYS A 10 13.04 -18.07 -7.70
C LYS A 10 14.49 -18.26 -7.27
N GLY A 11 15.30 -18.88 -8.15
CA GLY A 11 16.71 -19.16 -7.89
C GLY A 11 16.90 -20.06 -6.66
N LYS A 12 17.53 -19.53 -5.60
CA LYS A 12 17.80 -20.27 -4.36
C LYS A 12 16.61 -20.30 -3.38
N PHE A 13 15.55 -19.54 -3.64
CA PHE A 13 14.39 -19.46 -2.75
C PHE A 13 13.38 -20.55 -3.10
N LYS A 14 12.88 -21.25 -2.08
CA LYS A 14 11.81 -22.25 -2.20
C LYS A 14 10.44 -21.57 -2.32
N ASP A 15 9.49 -22.33 -2.83
CA ASP A 15 8.07 -22.01 -2.82
C ASP A 15 7.60 -21.68 -1.41
N ARG A 16 6.67 -20.73 -1.31
CA ARG A 16 6.06 -20.33 -0.05
C ARG A 16 4.56 -20.14 -0.21
N PHE A 17 3.80 -20.73 0.69
CA PHE A 17 2.37 -20.45 0.82
C PHE A 17 2.15 -19.26 1.76
N TYR A 18 1.22 -18.40 1.38
CA TYR A 18 0.67 -17.36 2.25
C TYR A 18 -0.83 -17.59 2.39
N SER A 19 -1.34 -17.53 3.60
CA SER A 19 -2.78 -17.61 3.84
C SER A 19 -3.42 -16.22 3.91
N SER A 20 -4.72 -16.16 3.60
CA SER A 20 -5.53 -14.96 3.81
C SER A 20 -5.58 -14.57 5.28
N LYS A 21 -5.40 -15.52 6.20
CA LYS A 21 -5.25 -15.26 7.64
C LYS A 21 -3.92 -14.59 7.98
N ASP A 22 -2.81 -14.99 7.34
CA ASP A 22 -1.50 -14.34 7.54
C ASP A 22 -1.57 -12.86 7.16
N LEU A 23 -2.28 -12.55 6.07
CA LEU A 23 -2.50 -11.16 5.65
C LEU A 23 -3.35 -10.37 6.66
N ARG A 24 -4.41 -10.98 7.22
CA ARG A 24 -5.26 -10.36 8.25
C ARG A 24 -4.51 -10.14 9.57
N ASN A 25 -3.63 -11.06 9.93
CA ASN A 25 -2.84 -11.02 11.16
C ASN A 25 -1.52 -10.26 10.99
N SER A 26 -1.23 -9.80 9.77
CA SER A 26 -0.01 -9.08 9.44
C SER A 26 0.04 -7.74 10.17
N LYS A 27 1.15 -7.49 10.86
CA LYS A 27 1.47 -6.18 11.45
C LYS A 27 1.86 -5.13 10.40
N LEU A 28 2.00 -5.53 9.13
CA LEU A 28 2.45 -4.65 8.05
C LEU A 28 1.35 -3.75 7.48
N MET A 29 0.09 -3.84 7.90
CA MET A 29 -0.96 -2.96 7.38
C MET A 29 -1.94 -2.58 8.49
N ILE A 30 -2.02 -1.29 8.78
CA ILE A 30 -3.12 -0.73 9.59
C ILE A 30 -4.42 -0.92 8.81
N GLU A 31 -5.40 -1.57 9.45
CA GLU A 31 -6.69 -1.96 8.88
C GLU A 31 -6.59 -2.48 7.43
N CYS A 32 -5.87 -3.60 7.29
CA CYS A 32 -5.58 -4.28 6.02
C CYS A 32 -6.78 -4.34 5.04
N LYS A 33 -8.02 -4.49 5.54
CA LYS A 33 -9.23 -4.53 4.70
C LYS A 33 -9.56 -3.19 3.99
N LYS A 34 -9.38 -2.05 4.66
CA LYS A 34 -9.75 -0.74 4.11
C LYS A 34 -8.66 -0.16 3.22
N SER A 35 -7.40 -0.42 3.57
CA SER A 35 -6.24 0.22 2.96
C SER A 35 -5.58 -0.58 1.84
N ILE A 36 -5.85 -1.89 1.71
CA ILE A 36 -5.14 -2.74 0.73
C ILE A 36 -5.37 -2.36 -0.71
N LEU A 37 -6.60 -2.01 -1.10
CA LEU A 37 -6.91 -1.61 -2.47
C LEU A 37 -6.23 -0.27 -2.79
N PHE A 38 -6.36 0.71 -1.90
CA PHE A 38 -5.66 1.99 -2.03
C PHE A 38 -4.14 1.79 -2.17
N LEU A 39 -3.53 1.04 -1.27
CA LEU A 39 -2.08 0.80 -1.29
C LEU A 39 -1.62 0.00 -2.50
N HIS A 40 -2.41 -0.98 -2.96
CA HIS A 40 -2.10 -1.74 -4.16
C HIS A 40 -2.07 -0.84 -5.40
N THR A 41 -3.06 0.03 -5.55
CA THR A 41 -3.19 0.95 -6.70
C THR A 41 -2.17 2.09 -6.65
N ILE A 42 -2.02 2.77 -5.50
CA ILE A 42 -1.17 3.97 -5.38
C ILE A 42 0.33 3.63 -5.47
N SER A 43 0.72 2.40 -5.11
CA SER A 43 2.13 1.97 -5.20
C SER A 43 2.47 1.25 -6.52
N GLY A 44 1.51 1.16 -7.44
CA GLY A 44 1.62 0.46 -8.71
C GLY A 44 1.00 -0.94 -8.67
N CYS A 45 0.07 -1.17 -9.58
CA CYS A 45 -0.57 -2.46 -9.87
C CYS A 45 -0.42 -2.82 -11.36
N ASP A 46 -1.15 -3.83 -11.84
CA ASP A 46 -1.07 -4.25 -13.24
C ASP A 46 -1.59 -3.16 -14.21
N THR A 47 -2.47 -2.29 -13.73
CA THR A 47 -3.06 -1.19 -14.53
C THR A 47 -2.48 0.18 -14.21
N THR A 48 -1.68 0.32 -13.15
CA THR A 48 -1.04 1.59 -12.76
C THR A 48 0.47 1.43 -12.63
N LEU A 49 1.22 2.35 -13.23
CA LEU A 49 2.65 2.41 -13.01
C LEU A 49 2.96 2.81 -11.56
N GLY A 50 4.03 2.24 -11.01
CA GLY A 50 4.57 2.66 -9.73
C GLY A 50 5.30 4.01 -9.84
N PHE A 51 5.36 4.73 -8.72
CA PHE A 51 6.11 5.99 -8.64
C PHE A 51 7.62 5.77 -8.81
N TYR A 52 8.27 6.60 -9.62
CA TYR A 52 9.70 6.50 -9.92
C TYR A 52 10.57 6.56 -8.65
N GLY A 53 11.51 5.61 -8.53
CA GLY A 53 12.40 5.53 -7.37
C GLY A 53 11.70 5.14 -6.06
N LYS A 54 10.43 4.73 -6.09
CA LYS A 54 9.66 4.32 -4.90
C LYS A 54 9.28 2.85 -4.98
N ARG A 55 9.56 2.12 -3.90
CA ARG A 55 9.20 0.69 -3.78
C ARG A 55 7.85 0.54 -3.09
N LYS A 56 7.08 -0.50 -3.46
CA LYS A 56 5.81 -0.87 -2.80
C LYS A 56 5.93 -1.00 -1.27
N LEU A 57 7.04 -1.57 -0.78
CA LEU A 57 7.30 -1.65 0.67
C LEU A 57 7.46 -0.27 1.33
N GLN A 58 8.07 0.71 0.65
CA GLN A 58 8.22 2.06 1.19
C GLN A 58 6.87 2.76 1.33
N ALA A 59 5.98 2.59 0.34
CA ALA A 59 4.61 3.12 0.40
C ALA A 59 3.81 2.51 1.56
N VAL A 60 3.89 1.20 1.74
CA VAL A 60 3.22 0.48 2.85
C VAL A 60 3.78 0.95 4.21
N GLN A 61 5.10 1.02 4.37
CA GLN A 61 5.72 1.50 5.60
C GLN A 61 5.33 2.96 5.90
N LEU A 62 5.38 3.84 4.89
CA LEU A 62 4.98 5.22 5.04
C LEU A 62 3.53 5.34 5.55
N PHE A 63 2.63 4.57 4.93
CA PHE A 63 1.24 4.54 5.31
C PHE A 63 1.08 4.15 6.78
N ASN A 64 1.71 3.06 7.23
CA ASN A 64 1.58 2.60 8.61
C ASN A 64 2.13 3.59 9.65
N HIS A 65 3.16 4.34 9.32
CA HIS A 65 3.77 5.29 10.28
C HIS A 65 3.02 6.63 10.35
N SER A 66 2.23 6.97 9.33
CA SER A 66 1.59 8.28 9.25
C SER A 66 0.11 8.20 9.63
N LYS A 67 -0.23 8.71 10.83
CA LYS A 67 -1.62 8.93 11.24
C LYS A 67 -2.38 9.86 10.28
N TYR A 68 -1.65 10.77 9.64
CA TYR A 68 -2.18 11.75 8.70
C TYR A 68 -2.60 11.17 7.34
N LEU A 69 -2.26 9.91 7.04
CA LEU A 69 -2.62 9.26 5.78
C LEU A 69 -3.77 8.25 5.95
N GLN A 70 -4.26 8.04 7.17
CA GLN A 70 -5.19 6.95 7.49
C GLN A 70 -6.62 7.18 6.97
N ASP A 71 -7.03 8.43 6.78
CA ASP A 71 -8.34 8.81 6.22
C ASP A 71 -8.39 8.68 4.69
N ILE A 72 -7.22 8.72 4.03
CA ILE A 72 -7.14 8.72 2.56
C ILE A 72 -7.84 7.50 1.92
N PRO A 73 -7.65 6.24 2.38
CA PRO A 73 -8.33 5.11 1.77
C PRO A 73 -9.86 5.23 1.83
N GLU A 74 -10.43 5.85 2.87
CA GLU A 74 -11.88 6.01 2.99
C GLU A 74 -12.43 6.97 1.92
N ILE A 75 -11.69 8.02 1.59
CA ILE A 75 -12.01 8.94 0.49
C ILE A 75 -12.03 8.19 -0.84
N PHE A 76 -10.98 7.43 -1.15
CA PHE A 76 -10.88 6.71 -2.43
C PHE A 76 -11.82 5.50 -2.54
N ASN A 77 -12.30 4.96 -1.42
CA ASN A 77 -13.30 3.89 -1.40
C ASN A 77 -14.74 4.44 -1.47
N ASN A 78 -14.95 5.75 -1.34
CA ASN A 78 -16.27 6.37 -1.39
C ASN A 78 -16.57 6.89 -2.82
N PRO A 79 -17.51 6.28 -3.56
CA PRO A 79 -17.86 6.74 -4.91
C PRO A 79 -18.53 8.12 -4.92
N LYS A 80 -18.97 8.65 -3.77
CA LYS A 80 -19.55 9.99 -3.62
C LYS A 80 -18.53 11.04 -3.19
N SER A 81 -17.24 10.69 -3.08
CA SER A 81 -16.24 11.65 -2.67
C SER A 81 -16.11 12.79 -3.67
N THR A 82 -16.01 13.98 -3.11
CA THR A 82 -15.88 15.22 -3.86
C THR A 82 -14.47 15.39 -4.40
N TYR A 83 -14.31 16.21 -5.45
CA TYR A 83 -12.99 16.54 -5.99
C TYR A 83 -12.03 17.09 -4.92
N THR A 84 -12.52 17.98 -4.07
CA THR A 84 -11.75 18.56 -2.95
C THR A 84 -11.31 17.54 -1.90
N GLU A 85 -12.06 16.44 -1.72
CA GLU A 85 -11.63 15.36 -0.86
C GLU A 85 -10.56 14.51 -1.55
N ILE A 86 -10.73 14.23 -2.84
CA ILE A 86 -9.78 13.43 -3.65
C ILE A 86 -8.42 14.12 -3.75
N GLU A 87 -8.37 15.45 -3.83
CA GLU A 87 -7.11 16.23 -3.81
C GLU A 87 -6.24 15.90 -2.59
N ARG A 88 -6.84 15.52 -1.45
CA ARG A 88 -6.09 15.08 -0.26
C ARG A 88 -5.21 13.86 -0.53
N GLY A 89 -5.48 13.08 -1.58
CA GLY A 89 -4.64 11.98 -2.03
C GLY A 89 -3.22 12.42 -2.41
N GLU A 90 -3.02 13.66 -2.87
CA GLU A 90 -1.69 14.19 -3.20
C GLU A 90 -0.74 14.17 -2.00
N ARG A 91 -1.29 14.31 -0.78
CA ARG A 91 -0.53 14.29 0.48
C ARG A 91 0.28 13.02 0.62
N PHE A 92 -0.25 11.89 0.14
CA PHE A 92 0.45 10.62 0.13
C PHE A 92 1.70 10.69 -0.75
N ILE A 93 1.55 11.21 -1.97
CA ILE A 93 2.63 11.33 -2.96
C ILE A 93 3.69 12.30 -2.47
N ILE A 94 3.30 13.48 -1.99
CA ILE A 94 4.21 14.48 -1.42
C ILE A 94 5.03 13.85 -0.30
N LYS A 95 4.38 13.17 0.66
CA LYS A 95 5.07 12.53 1.78
C LYS A 95 5.97 11.38 1.33
N LEU A 96 5.59 10.63 0.30
CA LEU A 96 6.38 9.54 -0.28
C LEU A 96 7.70 10.04 -0.87
N TYR A 97 7.71 11.24 -1.48
CA TYR A 97 8.92 11.87 -2.00
C TYR A 97 9.71 12.64 -0.94
N SER A 98 9.05 13.29 0.01
CA SER A 98 9.72 14.04 1.09
C SER A 98 10.39 13.13 2.15
N ASN A 99 10.14 11.82 2.14
CA ASN A 99 10.77 10.85 3.04
C ASN A 99 12.12 10.32 2.51
N THR A 100 12.78 11.03 1.59
CA THR A 100 14.16 10.72 1.22
C THR A 100 15.10 11.22 2.31
N LYS A 101 15.86 10.31 2.93
CA LYS A 101 17.08 10.71 3.64
C LYS A 101 17.89 11.57 2.66
N LYS A 102 18.35 12.75 3.09
CA LYS A 102 19.36 13.51 2.35
C LYS A 102 20.47 12.51 2.01
N VAL A 103 20.71 12.32 0.72
CA VAL A 103 21.94 11.68 0.27
C VAL A 103 23.02 12.66 0.68
N ALA A 104 23.81 12.27 1.69
CA ALA A 104 25.03 12.99 2.08
C ALA A 104 26.10 12.74 1.02
#